data_AF-A0A7S0S5R1-F1
#
_entry.id   AF-A0A7S0S5R1-F1
#
_cell.length_a   1.000
_cell.length_b   1.000
_cell.length_c   1.000
_cell.angle_alpha   90.00
_cell.angle_beta   90.00
_cell.angle_gamma   90.00
#
_symmetry.space_group_name_H-M   'P 1'
#
loop_
_entity.id
_entity.type
_entity.pdbx_description
1 polymer ?
#
loop_
_entity_poly.entity_id
_entity_poly.type
_entity_poly.pdbx_seq_one_letter_code
_entity_poly.pdbx_strand_id
1 'polypeptide(L)'
;HLQLTDERGQQLTPRDYMEEVINAGGKDKSKMQMRTSVTSLFTNRDCFALVRPLTDEAQLAAMDKLPLSSLRPEFRQGLDRLIELVLARAQPKSFRGMPITGSALAAFAQAYCEVINKGEVPVLSSTWQA
;
A
#
# COMPACT_ATOMS: atom_id res chain seq x y z
N HIS A 1 8.30 -17.44 -5.10
CA HIS A 1 9.21 -16.38 -5.55
C HIS A 1 8.51 -15.61 -6.67
N LEU A 2 8.50 -14.27 -6.62
CA LEU A 2 8.00 -13.44 -7.72
C LEU A 2 8.91 -13.62 -8.94
N GLN A 3 8.35 -13.98 -10.08
CA GLN A 3 9.07 -14.03 -11.35
C GLN A 3 8.94 -12.66 -12.01
N LEU A 4 9.97 -11.82 -11.86
CA LEU A 4 10.05 -10.49 -12.46
C LEU A 4 10.55 -10.57 -13.90
N THR A 5 9.92 -11.42 -14.70
CA THR A 5 10.24 -11.63 -16.11
C THR A 5 8.96 -11.66 -16.91
N ASP A 6 8.90 -10.88 -18.00
CA ASP A 6 7.75 -10.88 -18.90
C ASP A 6 7.68 -12.16 -19.76
N GLU A 7 6.62 -12.31 -20.55
CA GLU A 7 6.43 -13.44 -21.48
C GLU A 7 7.52 -13.52 -22.59
N ARG A 8 8.35 -12.48 -22.73
CA ARG A 8 9.45 -12.37 -23.70
C ARG A 8 10.83 -12.54 -23.04
N GLY A 9 10.89 -12.80 -21.74
CA GLY A 9 12.11 -12.98 -20.97
C GLY A 9 12.82 -11.68 -20.55
N GLN A 10 12.19 -10.51 -20.69
CA GLN A 10 12.72 -9.23 -20.22
C GLN A 10 12.52 -9.08 -18.72
N GLN A 11 13.49 -8.46 -18.03
CA GLN A 11 13.34 -8.17 -16.60
C GLN A 11 12.30 -7.08 -16.39
N LEU A 12 11.30 -7.36 -15.57
CA LEU A 12 10.28 -6.41 -15.15
C LEU A 12 10.73 -5.74 -13.85
N THR A 13 10.42 -4.45 -13.70
CA THR A 13 10.44 -3.87 -12.36
C THR A 13 9.24 -4.42 -11.57
N PRO A 14 9.30 -4.44 -10.22
CA PRO A 14 8.14 -4.84 -9.42
C PRO A 14 6.88 -4.03 -9.74
N ARG A 15 7.05 -2.75 -10.10
CA ARG A 15 5.96 -1.88 -10.53
C ARG A 15 5.33 -2.35 -11.83
N ASP A 16 6.14 -2.66 -12.85
CA ASP A 16 5.65 -3.14 -14.14
C ASP A 16 4.91 -4.46 -13.98
N TYR A 17 5.47 -5.39 -13.18
CA TYR A 17 4.80 -6.64 -12.81
C TYR A 17 3.42 -6.39 -12.17
N MET A 18 3.33 -5.45 -11.23
CA MET A 18 2.04 -5.10 -10.60
C MET A 18 1.05 -4.53 -11.62
N GLU A 19 1.49 -3.61 -12.49
CA GLU A 19 0.61 -3.02 -13.51
C GLU A 19 0.14 -4.09 -14.51
N GLU A 20 0.99 -5.03 -14.92
CA GLU A 20 0.58 -6.16 -15.75
C GLU A 20 -0.47 -7.01 -15.05
N VAL A 21 -0.28 -7.38 -13.77
CA VAL A 21 -1.24 -8.21 -13.03
C VAL A 21 -2.58 -7.50 -12.80
N ILE A 22 -2.55 -6.18 -12.56
CA ILE A 22 -3.77 -5.38 -12.39
C ILE A 22 -4.53 -5.26 -13.71
N ASN A 23 -3.81 -5.10 -14.83
CA ASN A 23 -4.41 -4.90 -16.15
C ASN A 23 -4.70 -6.22 -16.90
N ALA A 24 -4.12 -7.36 -16.48
CA ALA A 24 -4.28 -8.66 -17.11
C ALA A 24 -5.76 -9.09 -17.08
N GLY A 25 -6.45 -8.95 -18.21
CA GLY A 25 -7.89 -9.16 -18.31
C GLY A 25 -8.34 -10.55 -17.86
N GLY A 26 -9.34 -10.60 -16.99
CA GLY A 26 -10.04 -11.83 -16.60
C GLY A 26 -11.47 -11.82 -17.12
N LYS A 27 -12.05 -13.00 -17.41
CA LYS A 27 -13.45 -13.13 -17.86
C LYS A 27 -14.48 -12.78 -16.76
N ASP A 28 -14.02 -12.70 -15.51
CA ASP A 28 -14.84 -12.38 -14.35
C ASP A 28 -15.10 -10.86 -14.25
N LYS A 29 -16.34 -10.46 -14.51
CA LYS A 29 -16.78 -9.06 -14.48
C LYS A 29 -16.58 -8.41 -13.10
N SER A 30 -16.75 -9.16 -12.02
CA SER A 30 -16.58 -8.63 -10.65
C SER A 30 -15.12 -8.28 -10.38
N LYS A 31 -14.18 -9.17 -10.77
CA LYS A 31 -12.74 -8.90 -10.67
C LYS A 31 -12.31 -7.72 -11.53
N MET A 32 -12.89 -7.58 -12.72
CA MET A 32 -12.64 -6.44 -13.60
C MET A 32 -13.10 -5.11 -12.99
N GLN A 33 -14.29 -5.10 -12.38
CA GLN A 33 -14.82 -3.92 -11.71
C GLN A 33 -13.94 -3.50 -10.53
N MET A 34 -13.50 -4.45 -9.69
CA MET A 34 -12.59 -4.16 -8.58
C MET A 34 -11.27 -3.54 -9.07
N ARG A 35 -10.66 -4.11 -10.12
CA ARG A 35 -9.42 -3.58 -10.72
C ARG A 35 -9.61 -2.15 -11.23
N THR A 36 -10.70 -1.90 -11.97
CA THR A 36 -11.04 -0.57 -12.49
C THR A 36 -11.26 0.43 -11.36
N SER A 37 -11.93 0.04 -10.27
CA SER A 37 -12.11 0.89 -9.09
C SER A 37 -10.79 1.24 -8.43
N VAL A 38 -9.92 0.25 -8.20
CA VAL A 38 -8.58 0.50 -7.64
C VAL A 38 -7.77 1.42 -8.54
N THR A 39 -7.79 1.19 -9.86
CA THR A 39 -6.99 1.99 -10.77
C THR A 39 -7.51 3.42 -10.97
N SER A 40 -8.82 3.64 -10.81
CA SER A 40 -9.40 4.99 -10.86
C SER A 40 -9.23 5.78 -9.56
N LEU A 41 -9.29 5.11 -8.40
CA LEU A 41 -9.15 5.74 -7.09
C LEU A 41 -7.69 6.02 -6.70
N PHE A 42 -6.76 5.15 -7.09
CA PHE A 42 -5.34 5.23 -6.72
C PHE A 42 -4.47 5.47 -7.95
N THR A 43 -4.52 6.66 -8.53
CA THR A 43 -3.80 7.00 -9.78
C THR A 43 -2.29 6.96 -9.63
N ASN A 44 -1.76 7.29 -8.44
CA ASN A 44 -0.35 7.10 -8.10
C ASN A 44 -0.20 5.83 -7.27
N ARG A 45 0.50 4.84 -7.82
CA ARG A 45 0.74 3.53 -7.20
C ARG A 45 2.12 3.00 -7.55
N ASP A 46 2.65 2.16 -6.67
CA ASP A 46 3.95 1.51 -6.84
C ASP A 46 3.94 0.11 -6.21
N CYS A 47 4.91 -0.71 -6.56
CA CYS A 47 5.15 -2.01 -5.97
C CYS A 47 6.63 -2.13 -5.58
N PHE A 48 6.88 -2.70 -4.40
CA PHE A 48 8.23 -2.94 -3.92
C PHE A 48 8.35 -4.37 -3.41
N ALA A 49 9.29 -5.13 -3.96
CA ALA A 49 9.50 -6.52 -3.59
C ALA A 49 10.57 -6.61 -2.49
N LEU A 50 10.17 -6.99 -1.27
CA LEU A 50 11.10 -7.34 -0.19
C LEU A 50 11.40 -8.83 -0.21
N VAL A 51 12.67 -9.17 0.06
CA VAL A 51 13.05 -10.55 0.30
C VAL A 51 12.48 -11.04 1.64
N ARG A 52 12.46 -12.34 1.86
CA ARG A 52 12.04 -12.89 3.16
C ARG A 52 13.04 -12.45 4.26
N PRO A 53 12.60 -11.92 5.41
CA PRO A 53 13.49 -11.34 6.42
C PRO A 53 14.33 -12.38 7.18
N LEU A 54 13.79 -13.58 7.41
CA LEU A 54 14.42 -14.71 8.12
C LEU A 54 14.05 -16.03 7.45
N THR A 55 14.94 -17.01 7.49
CA THR A 55 14.68 -18.37 6.96
C THR A 55 14.04 -19.30 7.99
N ASP A 56 14.33 -19.09 9.28
CA ASP A 56 13.75 -19.87 10.37
C ASP A 56 12.31 -19.42 10.65
N GLU A 57 11.37 -20.37 10.64
CA GLU A 57 9.94 -20.08 10.80
C GLU A 57 9.58 -19.63 12.23
N ALA A 58 10.24 -20.19 13.25
CA ALA A 58 9.97 -19.82 14.65
C ALA A 58 10.44 -18.39 14.94
N GLN A 59 11.61 -18.01 14.42
CA GLN A 59 12.11 -16.65 14.49
C GLN A 59 11.28 -15.69 13.63
N LEU A 60 10.82 -16.10 12.45
CA LEU A 60 9.92 -15.27 11.64
C LEU A 60 8.60 -14.99 12.36
N ALA A 61 8.03 -15.99 13.05
CA ALA A 61 6.81 -15.84 13.83
C ALA A 61 6.96 -14.89 15.04
N ALA A 62 8.19 -14.75 15.57
CA ALA A 62 8.52 -13.86 16.68
C ALA A 62 9.40 -12.67 16.26
N MET A 63 9.33 -12.26 14.99
CA MET A 63 10.24 -11.28 14.39
C MET A 63 10.20 -9.90 15.08
N ASP A 64 9.05 -9.51 15.64
CA ASP A 64 8.85 -8.28 16.40
C ASP A 64 9.70 -8.20 17.68
N LYS A 65 10.14 -9.36 18.20
CA LYS A 65 10.98 -9.47 19.40
C LYS A 65 12.46 -9.53 19.09
N LEU A 66 12.83 -9.65 17.82
CA LEU A 66 14.20 -9.81 17.38
C LEU A 66 14.83 -8.46 17.02
N PRO A 67 16.12 -8.26 17.29
CA PRO A 67 16.80 -7.04 16.88
C PRO A 67 16.88 -6.99 15.34
N LEU A 68 16.74 -5.80 14.75
CA LEU A 68 16.86 -5.63 13.30
C LEU A 68 18.17 -6.21 12.73
N SER A 69 19.26 -6.18 13.49
CA SER A 69 20.56 -6.74 13.09
C SER A 69 20.54 -8.26 12.87
N SER A 70 19.61 -9.01 13.46
CA SER A 70 19.45 -10.45 13.21
C SER A 70 18.73 -10.75 11.90
N LEU A 71 18.10 -9.75 11.27
CA LEU A 71 17.46 -9.91 9.98
C LEU A 71 18.50 -9.99 8.87
N ARG A 72 18.15 -10.71 7.81
CA ARG A 72 19.00 -10.88 6.63
C ARG A 72 19.47 -9.54 6.07
N PRO A 73 20.76 -9.37 5.73
CA PRO A 73 21.28 -8.10 5.23
C PRO A 73 20.52 -7.58 4.00
N GLU A 74 20.11 -8.45 3.09
CA GLU A 74 19.39 -8.05 1.88
C GLU A 74 17.98 -7.53 2.21
N PHE A 75 17.34 -8.05 3.27
CA PHE A 75 16.07 -7.53 3.75
C PHE A 75 16.23 -6.13 4.34
N ARG A 76 17.25 -5.93 5.18
CA ARG A 76 17.54 -4.62 5.79
C ARG A 76 17.80 -3.56 4.72
N GLN A 77 18.69 -3.86 3.77
CA GLN A 77 18.95 -2.95 2.64
C GLN A 77 17.71 -2.72 1.77
N GLY A 78 16.83 -3.72 1.62
CA GLY A 78 15.55 -3.56 0.96
C GLY A 78 14.60 -2.64 1.72
N LEU A 79 14.54 -2.79 3.04
CA LEU A 79 13.72 -1.98 3.94
C LEU A 79 14.18 -0.51 3.93
N ASP A 80 15.49 -0.27 3.98
CA ASP A 80 16.06 1.09 3.90
C ASP A 80 15.62 1.79 2.60
N ARG A 81 15.77 1.10 1.47
CA ARG A 81 15.32 1.59 0.14
C ARG A 81 13.80 1.81 0.08
N LEU A 82 13.00 0.97 0.73
CA LEU A 82 11.56 1.15 0.81
C LEU A 82 11.20 2.40 1.62
N ILE A 83 11.85 2.61 2.76
CA ILE A 83 11.66 3.81 3.59
C ILE A 83 12.02 5.06 2.79
N GLU A 84 13.17 5.07 2.12
CA GLU A 84 13.59 6.18 1.24
C GLU A 84 12.55 6.45 0.15
N LEU A 85 12.05 5.41 -0.53
CA LEU A 85 11.03 5.53 -1.57
C LEU A 85 9.75 6.16 -1.03
N VAL A 86 9.25 5.67 0.11
CA VAL A 86 8.02 6.17 0.74
C VAL A 86 8.19 7.63 1.15
N LEU A 87 9.30 7.98 1.81
CA LEU A 87 9.55 9.34 2.26
C LEU A 87 9.76 10.31 1.08
N ALA A 88 10.45 9.90 0.03
CA ALA A 88 10.65 10.71 -1.16
C ALA A 88 9.35 10.99 -1.93
N ARG A 89 8.35 10.11 -1.83
CA ARG A 89 7.08 10.23 -2.55
C ARG A 89 5.91 10.71 -1.71
N ALA A 90 5.99 10.57 -0.39
CA ALA A 90 4.93 10.99 0.52
C ALA A 90 4.60 12.48 0.30
N GLN A 91 3.33 12.76 0.05
CA GLN A 91 2.81 14.12 -0.08
C GLN A 91 1.96 14.46 1.15
N PRO A 92 1.89 15.74 1.54
CA PRO A 92 0.96 16.18 2.56
C PRO A 92 -0.46 15.68 2.25
N LYS A 93 -1.17 15.20 3.27
CA LYS A 93 -2.56 14.74 3.09
C LYS A 93 -3.41 15.92 2.63
N SER A 94 -4.10 15.76 1.50
CA SER A 94 -4.98 16.79 0.95
C SER A 94 -6.37 16.23 0.64
N PHE A 95 -7.39 17.08 0.74
CA PHE A 95 -8.74 16.81 0.26
C PHE A 95 -9.17 17.91 -0.70
N ARG A 96 -9.61 17.54 -1.92
CA ARG A 96 -9.97 18.51 -2.99
C ARG A 96 -8.90 19.58 -3.24
N GLY A 97 -7.63 19.18 -3.18
CA GLY A 97 -6.48 20.08 -3.37
C GLY A 97 -6.10 20.93 -2.17
N MET A 98 -6.86 20.90 -1.07
CA MET A 98 -6.52 21.63 0.16
C MET A 98 -5.77 20.72 1.14
N PRO A 99 -4.61 21.15 1.68
CA PRO A 99 -3.93 20.42 2.74
C PRO A 99 -4.81 20.25 3.98
N ILE A 100 -4.79 19.07 4.58
CA ILE A 100 -5.50 18.76 5.82
C ILE A 100 -4.55 19.02 6.99
N THR A 101 -4.97 19.86 7.94
CA THR A 101 -4.22 20.12 9.19
C THR A 101 -4.34 18.94 10.16
N GLY A 102 -3.47 18.90 11.18
CA GLY A 102 -3.56 17.86 12.21
C GLY A 102 -4.90 17.86 12.96
N SER A 103 -5.46 19.03 13.28
CA SER A 103 -6.76 19.15 13.94
C SER A 103 -7.91 18.65 13.06
N ALA A 104 -7.90 19.00 11.77
CA ALA A 104 -8.89 18.51 10.82
C ALA A 104 -8.79 16.99 10.65
N LEU A 105 -7.57 16.45 10.56
CA LEU A 105 -7.35 15.00 10.46
C LEU A 105 -7.88 14.25 11.69
N ALA A 106 -7.68 14.79 12.90
CA ALA A 106 -8.21 14.21 14.12
C ALA A 106 -9.76 14.23 14.15
N ALA A 107 -10.38 15.33 13.74
CA ALA A 107 -11.83 15.45 13.63
C ALA A 107 -12.40 14.43 12.62
N PHE A 108 -11.76 14.27 11.45
CA PHE A 108 -12.12 13.24 10.47
C PHE A 108 -12.06 11.84 11.06
N ALA A 109 -10.96 11.51 11.76
CA ALA A 109 -10.79 10.21 12.38
C ALA A 109 -11.90 9.92 13.39
N GLN A 110 -12.23 10.89 14.25
CA GLN A 110 -13.30 10.74 15.24
C GLN A 110 -14.66 10.53 14.58
N ALA A 111 -15.04 11.40 13.63
CA ALA A 111 -16.33 11.29 12.93
C ALA A 111 -16.46 9.94 12.20
N TYR A 112 -15.38 9.44 11.60
CA TYR A 112 -15.39 8.14 10.95
C TYR A 112 -15.57 7.00 11.93
N CYS A 113 -14.85 7.03 13.05
CA CYS A 113 -15.03 6.05 14.11
C CYS A 113 -16.48 6.04 14.63
N GLU A 114 -17.10 7.19 14.83
CA GLU A 114 -18.49 7.28 15.29
C GLU A 114 -19.48 6.67 14.30
N VAL A 115 -19.35 6.96 13.01
CA VAL A 115 -20.22 6.40 11.96
C VAL A 115 -20.01 4.88 11.83
N ILE A 116 -18.76 4.43 11.79
CA ILE A 116 -18.44 3.00 11.69
C ILE A 116 -18.96 2.24 12.92
N ASN A 117 -18.80 2.78 14.13
CA ASN A 117 -19.27 2.15 15.36
C ASN A 117 -20.80 2.08 15.44
N LYS A 118 -21.52 2.90 14.66
CA LYS A 118 -22.98 2.80 14.49
C LYS A 118 -23.40 1.80 13.40
N GLY A 119 -22.44 1.15 12.73
CA GLY A 119 -22.69 0.23 11.62
C GLY A 119 -22.99 0.93 10.28
N GLU A 120 -22.70 2.22 10.19
CA GLU A 120 -22.93 3.04 9.00
C GLU A 120 -21.65 3.20 8.15
N VAL A 121 -21.81 3.66 6.91
CA VAL A 121 -20.69 3.90 5.98
C VAL A 121 -20.31 5.39 5.99
N PRO A 122 -19.05 5.75 6.32
CA PRO A 122 -18.61 7.15 6.30
C PRO A 122 -18.66 7.77 4.90
N VAL A 123 -19.19 9.00 4.80
CA VAL A 123 -19.23 9.76 3.55
C VAL A 123 -18.38 11.03 3.71
N LEU A 124 -17.23 11.08 3.01
CA LEU A 124 -16.25 12.19 3.07
C LEU A 124 -16.86 13.60 2.95
N SER A 125 -17.94 13.75 2.17
CA SER A 125 -18.53 15.07 1.90
C SER A 125 -19.25 15.68 3.10
N SER A 126 -19.78 14.88 4.03
CA SER A 126 -20.50 15.40 5.20
C SER A 126 -19.58 15.84 6.33
N THR A 127 -18.34 15.34 6.37
CA THR A 127 -17.41 15.58 7.49
C THR A 127 -16.60 16.88 7.36
N TRP A 128 -16.52 17.49 6.17
CA TRP A 128 -15.77 18.75 5.96
C TRP A 128 -16.58 20.03 6.26
N GLN A 129 -17.90 19.91 6.42
CA GLN A 129 -18.78 21.05 6.71
C GLN A 129 -19.13 21.21 8.19
N ALA A 130 -18.70 20.28 9.04
CA ALA A 130 -18.85 20.33 10.49
C ALA A 130 -17.61 20.93 11.14
#